data_AF-A0A3D4NHK3-F1
#
_entry.id   AF-A0A3D4NHK3-F1
#
_cell.length_a   1.000
_cell.length_b   1.000
_cell.length_c   1.000
_cell.angle_alpha   90.00
_cell.angle_beta   90.00
_cell.angle_gamma   90.00
#
_symmetry.space_group_name_H-M   'P 1'
#
loop_
_entity.id
_entity.type
_entity.pdbx_description
1 polymer ?
#
loop_
_entity_poly.entity_id
_entity_poly.type
_entity_poly.pdbx_seq_one_letter_code
_entity_poly.pdbx_strand_id
1 'polypeptide(L)' 'MKRFIQGEHRGQGTLLPESLDDYVSDTNPVRVVDVFVDELDLVNLGFEGAIPADT' A
#
# COMPACT_ATOMS: atom_id res chain seq x y z
N MET A 1 -7.33 22.75 -0.74
CA MET A 1 -6.50 21.53 -0.76
C MET A 1 -6.69 20.79 0.55
N LYS A 2 -7.41 19.66 0.54
CA LYS A 2 -7.59 18.84 1.76
C LYS A 2 -6.30 18.06 2.01
N ARG A 3 -5.74 18.21 3.21
CA ARG A 3 -4.50 17.56 3.67
C ARG A 3 -4.76 16.25 4.42
N PHE A 4 -5.98 15.74 4.34
CA PHE A 4 -6.43 14.59 5.13
C PHE A 4 -7.35 13.72 4.27
N ILE A 5 -7.21 12.41 4.44
CA ILE A 5 -8.14 11.42 3.91
C ILE A 5 -9.48 11.62 4.64
N GLN A 6 -10.52 12.00 3.89
CA GLN A 6 -11.86 12.07 4.44
C GLN A 6 -12.38 10.64 4.56
N GLY A 7 -12.66 10.19 5.78
CA GLY A 7 -13.26 8.88 6.00
C GLY A 7 -14.67 8.82 5.39
N GLU A 8 -14.99 7.68 4.77
CA GLU A 8 -16.31 7.39 4.20
C GLU A 8 -17.40 7.29 5.29
N HIS A 9 -18.66 7.37 4.88
CA HIS A 9 -19.81 7.36 5.79
C HIS A 9 -19.88 6.03 6.57
N ARG A 10 -19.96 6.10 7.91
CA ARG A 10 -19.95 4.92 8.83
C ARG A 10 -21.06 3.88 8.59
N GLY A 11 -22.08 4.20 7.79
CA GLY A 11 -23.16 3.30 7.39
C GLY A 11 -22.98 2.64 6.03
N GLN A 12 -21.83 2.79 5.38
CA GLN A 12 -21.52 2.17 4.09
C GLN A 12 -21.20 0.68 4.27
N GLY A 13 -21.94 -0.19 3.57
CA GLY A 13 -21.95 -1.64 3.78
C GLY A 13 -20.66 -2.37 3.39
N THR A 14 -19.77 -1.74 2.61
CA THR A 14 -18.43 -2.23 2.30
C THR A 14 -17.42 -1.37 3.06
N LEU A 15 -16.93 -1.92 4.19
CA LEU A 15 -15.96 -1.24 5.06
C LEU A 15 -14.58 -1.10 4.41
N LEU A 16 -14.27 -1.92 3.40
CA LEU A 16 -13.04 -1.90 2.64
C LEU A 16 -13.34 -2.25 1.17
N PRO A 17 -12.63 -1.66 0.20
CA PRO A 17 -12.65 -2.12 -1.19
C PRO A 17 -12.11 -3.55 -1.31
N GLU A 18 -12.39 -4.20 -2.44
CA GLU A 18 -11.91 -5.56 -2.70
C GLU A 18 -10.38 -5.62 -2.89
N SER A 19 -9.79 -4.53 -3.39
CA SER A 19 -8.34 -4.41 -3.56
C SER A 19 -7.81 -3.03 -3.17
N LEU A 20 -6.50 -2.95 -2.90
CA LEU A 20 -5.82 -1.67 -2.70
C LEU A 20 -5.81 -0.83 -3.98
N ASP A 21 -5.80 -1.46 -5.15
CA ASP A 21 -5.81 -0.79 -6.46
C ASP A 21 -7.12 -0.04 -6.71
N ASP A 22 -8.23 -0.46 -6.07
CA ASP A 22 -9.50 0.27 -6.08
C ASP A 22 -9.47 1.54 -5.21
N TYR A 23 -8.49 1.66 -4.31
CA TYR A 23 -8.31 2.81 -3.41
C TYR A 23 -7.14 3.73 -3.81
N VAL A 24 -6.08 3.14 -4.36
CA VAL A 24 -4.83 3.80 -4.76
C VAL A 24 -4.73 3.69 -6.27
N SER A 25 -5.19 4.73 -6.97
CA SER A 25 -5.08 4.78 -8.43
C SER A 25 -3.63 4.70 -8.90
N ASP A 26 -3.42 4.29 -10.15
CA ASP A 26 -2.08 4.18 -10.74
C ASP A 26 -1.32 5.52 -10.80
N THR A 27 -2.04 6.64 -10.77
CA THR A 27 -1.47 7.99 -10.74
C THR A 27 -1.32 8.55 -9.33
N ASN A 28 -1.62 7.78 -8.28
CA ASN A 28 -1.52 8.23 -6.91
C ASN A 28 -0.04 8.41 -6.54
N PRO A 29 0.37 9.57 -5.97
CA PRO A 29 1.75 9.79 -5.56
C PRO A 29 2.32 8.74 -4.62
N VAL A 30 1.48 8.04 -3.83
CA VAL A 30 1.90 6.93 -2.95
C VAL A 30 2.55 5.79 -3.73
N ARG A 31 2.21 5.60 -5.01
CA ARG A 31 2.83 4.58 -5.90
C ARG A 31 4.34 4.74 -6.06
N VAL A 32 4.91 5.91 -5.73
CA VAL A 32 6.37 6.10 -5.68
C VAL A 32 7.04 5.18 -4.65
N VAL A 33 6.32 4.79 -3.59
CA VAL A 33 6.83 3.86 -2.57
C VAL A 33 7.02 2.47 -3.16
N ASP A 34 6.07 2.01 -3.99
CA ASP A 34 6.16 0.72 -4.65
C ASP A 34 7.43 0.66 -5.53
N VAL A 35 7.62 1.66 -6.40
CA VAL A 35 8.82 1.76 -7.27
C VAL A 35 10.12 1.84 -6.46
N PHE A 36 10.11 2.61 -5.36
CA PHE A 36 11.28 2.72 -4.49
C PHE A 36 11.63 1.38 -3.83
N VAL A 37 10.64 0.65 -3.31
CA VAL A 37 10.87 -0.64 -2.64
C VAL A 37 11.30 -1.72 -3.64
N ASP A 38 10.75 -1.71 -4.85
CA ASP A 38 11.13 -2.66 -5.92
C ASP A 38 12.61 -2.55 -6.32
N GLU A 39 13.22 -1.38 -6.18
CA GLU A 39 14.64 -1.15 -6.47
C GLU A 39 15.57 -1.53 -5.30
N LEU A 40 15.04 -1.77 -4.09
CA LEU A 40 15.85 -2.10 -2.92
C LEU A 40 16.09 -3.61 -2.79
N ASP A 41 17.34 -3.96 -2.49
CA ASP A 41 17.67 -5.30 -2.02
C ASP A 41 17.43 -5.40 -0.50
N LEU A 42 16.19 -5.74 -0.13
CA LEU A 42 15.75 -5.85 1.26
C LEU A 42 16.53 -6.93 2.02
N VAL A 43 16.99 -7.99 1.34
CA VAL A 43 17.78 -9.07 1.96
C VAL A 43 19.16 -8.54 2.34
N ASN A 44 19.85 -7.86 1.42
CA ASN A 44 21.16 -7.26 1.70
C ASN A 44 21.08 -6.12 2.73
N LEU A 45 19.94 -5.44 2.83
CA LEU A 45 19.67 -4.45 3.87
C LEU A 45 19.39 -5.06 5.25
N GLY A 46 19.30 -6.39 5.36
CA GLY A 46 19.13 -7.10 6.63
C GLY A 46 17.69 -7.20 7.11
N PHE A 47 16.69 -7.04 6.24
CA PHE A 47 15.29 -7.25 6.61
C PHE A 47 15.01 -8.75 6.73
N GLU A 48 14.85 -9.26 7.95
CA GLU A 48 14.57 -10.68 8.22
C GLU A 48 13.27 -11.17 7.55
N GLY A 49 12.26 -10.30 7.44
CA GLY A 49 10.99 -10.59 6.78
C GLY A 49 11.01 -10.53 5.25
N ALA A 50 12.16 -10.21 4.62
CA ALA A 50 12.28 -10.19 3.17
C ALA A 50 12.36 -11.62 2.58
N ILE A 51 12.71 -12.61 3.39
CA ILE A 51 12.69 -14.02 3.00
C ILE A 51 11.29 -14.57 3.30
N PRO A 52 10.55 -15.07 2.28
CA PRO A 52 9.26 -15.70 2.50
C PRO A 52 9.38 -16.89 3.45
N ALA A 53 8.40 -17.06 4.34
CA ALA A 53 8.34 -18.26 5.19
C ALA A 53 8.03 -19.50 4.33
N ASP A 54 8.62 -20.64 4.70
CA ASP A 54 8.23 -21.93 4.14
C ASP A 54 6.73 -22.18 4.46
N THR A 55 5.97 -22.58 3.43
CA THR A 55 4.52 -22.82 3.51
C THR A 55 4.19 -24.18 4.12
#